data_AF-A0A7J9QRQ7-F1
#
_entry.id   AF-A0A7J9QRQ7-F1
#
_cell.length_a   1.000
_cell.length_b   1.000
_cell.length_c   1.000
_cell.angle_alpha   90.00
_cell.angle_beta   90.00
_cell.angle_gamma   90.00
#
_symmetry.space_group_name_H-M   'P 1'
#
loop_
_entity.id
_entity.type
_entity.pdbx_description
1 polymer ?
#
loop_
_entity_poly.entity_id
_entity_poly.type
_entity_poly.pdbx_seq_one_letter_code
_entity_poly.pdbx_strand_id
1 'polypeptide(L)' 'MFYTAPEETTEWVKVIAVTDSGCIAETMDGFAVNIGPCQTEEGEMVIAVVDQKVKERAAAMNPTN' A
#
# COMPACT_ATOMS: atom_id res chain seq x y z
N MET A 1 11.34 0.33 -22.11
CA MET A 1 10.77 0.18 -20.75
C MET A 1 11.45 1.19 -19.84
N PHE A 2 10.75 2.23 -19.39
CA PHE A 2 11.27 3.06 -18.30
C PHE A 2 11.12 2.25 -17.01
N TYR A 3 12.22 1.69 -16.50
CA TYR A 3 12.26 1.22 -15.13
C TYR A 3 12.27 2.47 -14.25
N THR A 4 11.07 2.97 -13.91
CA THR A 4 10.98 3.94 -12.81
C THR A 4 11.48 3.21 -11.57
N ALA A 5 12.56 3.70 -10.97
CA ALA A 5 13.02 3.18 -9.71
C ALA A 5 11.88 3.31 -8.68
N PRO A 6 11.61 2.27 -7.89
CA PRO A 6 10.61 2.35 -6.83
C PRO A 6 11.01 3.44 -5.86
N GLU A 7 10.03 4.22 -5.39
CA GLU A 7 10.24 5.21 -4.35
C GLU A 7 9.61 4.68 -3.07
N GLU A 8 10.38 3.86 -2.37
CA GLU A 8 9.95 3.19 -1.16
C GLU A 8 9.97 4.18 0.01
N THR A 9 8.81 4.43 0.60
CA THR A 9 8.66 5.22 1.83
C THR A 9 7.98 4.37 2.89
N THR A 10 8.44 4.50 4.13
CA THR A 10 7.77 3.90 5.28
C THR A 10 6.61 4.77 5.72
N GLU A 11 5.39 4.25 5.63
CA GLU A 11 4.16 4.95 6.02
C GLU A 11 3.35 4.09 7.01
N TRP A 12 2.55 4.75 7.83
CA TRP A 12 1.53 4.09 8.63
C TRP A 12 0.36 3.68 7.73
N VAL A 13 0.07 2.39 7.71
CA VAL A 13 -1.01 1.81 6.92
C VAL A 13 -1.95 1.03 7.85
N LYS A 14 -3.23 1.04 7.55
CA LYS A 14 -4.24 0.29 8.29
C LYS A 14 -4.50 -1.04 7.60
N VAL A 15 -4.32 -2.15 8.29
CA VAL A 15 -4.61 -3.46 7.71
C VAL A 15 -6.11 -3.62 7.53
N ILE A 16 -6.54 -3.89 6.30
CA ILE A 16 -7.96 -4.04 5.94
C ILE A 16 -8.34 -5.48 5.63
N ALA A 17 -7.37 -6.31 5.26
CA ALA A 17 -7.59 -7.73 5.03
C ALA A 17 -6.32 -8.54 5.26
N VAL A 18 -6.45 -9.71 5.87
CA VAL A 18 -5.36 -10.70 6.01
C VAL A 18 -5.67 -11.89 5.10
N THR A 19 -4.85 -12.13 4.09
CA THR A 19 -5.00 -13.26 3.15
C THR A 19 -3.91 -14.30 3.38
N ASP A 20 -4.13 -15.54 2.90
CA ASP A 20 -3.11 -16.61 2.95
C ASP A 20 -1.79 -16.23 2.23
N SER A 21 -1.86 -15.29 1.28
CA SER A 21 -0.71 -14.82 0.49
C SER A 21 0.00 -13.58 1.07
N GLY A 22 -0.58 -12.95 2.09
CA GLY A 22 -0.10 -11.70 2.67
C GLY A 22 -1.23 -10.78 3.11
N CYS A 23 -0.87 -9.63 3.66
CA CYS A 23 -1.80 -8.67 4.20
C CYS A 23 -1.99 -7.50 3.24
N ILE A 24 -3.23 -7.07 3.14
CA ILE A 24 -3.64 -5.89 2.40
C ILE A 24 -3.87 -4.79 3.43
N ALA A 25 -3.16 -3.69 3.27
CA ALA A 25 -3.30 -2.52 4.09
C ALA A 25 -3.72 -1.32 3.23
N GLU A 26 -4.40 -0.37 3.85
CA GLU A 26 -4.83 0.88 3.26
C GLU A 26 -3.95 2.01 3.82
N THR A 27 -3.31 2.76 2.93
CA THR A 27 -2.60 4.00 3.27
C THR A 27 -3.60 5.06 3.73
N MET A 28 -3.16 6.07 4.49
CA MET A 28 -4.07 7.14 4.94
C MET A 28 -4.68 7.95 3.77
N ASP A 29 -4.03 7.91 2.60
CA ASP A 29 -4.50 8.52 1.37
C ASP A 29 -5.56 7.68 0.63
N GLY A 30 -6.00 6.55 1.19
CA GLY A 30 -7.06 5.69 0.63
C GLY A 30 -6.61 4.70 -0.44
N PHE A 31 -5.30 4.48 -0.61
CA PHE A 31 -4.78 3.46 -1.51
C PHE A 31 -4.59 2.11 -0.79
N ALA A 32 -5.11 1.04 -1.41
CA ALA A 32 -4.84 -0.33 -0.97
C ALA A 32 -3.47 -0.80 -1.48
N VAL A 33 -2.63 -1.28 -0.57
CA VAL A 33 -1.27 -1.76 -0.81
C VAL A 33 -1.09 -3.14 -0.20
N ASN A 34 -0.36 -4.01 -0.89
CA ASN A 34 0.00 -5.32 -0.36
C ASN A 34 1.32 -5.19 0.39
N ILE A 35 1.31 -5.46 1.70
CA ILE A 35 2.47 -5.33 2.59
C ILE A 35 3.19 -6.67 2.82
N GLY A 36 2.78 -7.72 2.11
CA GLY A 36 3.35 -9.06 2.24
C GLY A 36 2.88 -9.79 3.50
N PRO A 37 3.54 -10.89 3.90
CA PRO A 37 3.15 -11.67 5.06
C PRO A 37 3.26 -10.84 6.34
N CYS A 38 2.14 -10.67 7.04
CA CYS A 38 2.06 -9.95 8.30
C CYS A 38 1.41 -10.83 9.38
N GLN A 39 1.76 -10.60 10.65
CA GLN A 39 1.19 -11.28 11.81
C GLN A 39 0.19 -10.38 12.55
N THR A 40 -0.49 -9.50 11.82
CA THR A 40 -1.33 -8.43 12.38
C THR A 40 -2.79 -8.80 12.17
N GLU A 41 -3.68 -8.18 12.94
CA GLU A 41 -5.12 -8.35 12.76
C GLU A 41 -5.70 -7.26 11.85
N GLU A 42 -6.87 -7.54 11.26
CA GLU A 42 -7.62 -6.54 10.51
C GLU A 42 -8.01 -5.37 11.43
N GLY A 43 -7.76 -4.15 10.97
CA GLY A 43 -8.01 -2.92 11.71
C GLY A 43 -6.78 -2.35 12.44
N GLU A 44 -5.69 -3.11 12.54
CA GLU A 44 -4.45 -2.65 13.16
C GLU A 44 -3.68 -1.67 12.26
N MET A 45 -3.01 -0.69 12.87
CA MET A 45 -2.11 0.21 12.14
C MET A 45 -0.68 -0.30 12.25
N VAL A 46 -0.03 -0.50 11.09
CA VAL A 46 1.34 -0.96 11.01
C VAL A 46 2.18 -0.04 10.16
N ILE A 47 3.49 -0.02 10.42
CA ILE A 47 4.45 0.68 9.59
C ILE A 47 4.88 -0.28 8.49
N ALA A 48 4.58 0.07 7.23
CA ALA A 48 4.96 -0.75 6.07
C ALA A 48 5.73 0.08 5.04
N VAL A 49 6.54 -0.62 4.25
CA VAL A 49 7.24 -0.03 3.11
C VAL A 49 6.29 0.00 1.93
N VAL A 50 6.02 1.19 1.42
CA VAL A 50 5.09 1.43 0.31
C VAL A 50 5.83 2.12 -0.83
N ASP A 51 5.62 1.63 -2.06
CA ASP A 51 6.12 2.29 -3.26
C ASP A 51 5.21 3.47 -3.64
N GLN A 52 5.70 4.69 -3.44
CA GLN A 52 5.01 5.92 -3.79
C GLN A 52 4.70 6.00 -5.29
N LYS A 53 5.54 5.42 -6.15
CA LYS A 53 5.30 5.43 -7.61
C LYS A 53 4.09 4.59 -8.00
N VAL A 54 3.76 3.56 -7.23
CA VAL A 54 2.53 2.79 -7.43
C VAL A 54 1.31 3.63 -7.06
N LYS A 55 1.38 4.38 -5.95
CA LYS A 55 0.32 5.34 -5.55
C LYS A 55 0.13 6.44 -6.60
N GLU A 56 1.21 7.06 -7.06
CA GLU A 56 1.18 8.10 -8.11
C GLU A 56 0.52 7.59 -9.40
N ARG A 57 0.83 6.36 -9.81
CA ARG A 57 0.22 5.72 -10.98
C ARG A 57 -1.25 5.41 -10.77
N ALA A 58 -1.62 4.92 -9.59
CA ALA A 58 -3.02 4.66 -9.23
C ALA A 58 -3.85 5.96 -9.22
N ALA A 59 -3.28 7.05 -8.69
CA ALA A 59 -3.88 8.38 -8.74
C ALA A 59 -4.02 8.90 -10.17
N ALA A 60 -2.97 8.75 -11.00
CA ALA A 60 -3.00 9.16 -12.41
C ALA A 60 -4.01 8.35 -13.25
N MET A 61 -4.32 7.10 -12.86
CA MET A 61 -5.32 6.25 -13.54
C MET A 61 -6.76 6.50 -13.07
N ASN A 62 -6.98 7.18 -11.95
CA ASN A 62 -8.31 7.61 -11.47
C ASN A 62 -8.40 9.15 -11.44
N PRO A 63 -8.53 9.83 -12.60
CA PRO A 63 -8.52 11.29 -12.69
C PRO A 63 -9.82 12.00 -12.25
N THR A 64 -10.74 11.34 -11.54
CA THR A 64 -12.01 11.95 -11.13
C THR A 64 -11.85 12.82 -9.89
N ASN A 65 -11.76 14.13 -10.12
CA ASN A 65 -12.15 15.21 -9.20
C ASN A 65 -13.52 15.74 -9.64
#